data_AF-A0A0T6AJC8-F1
#
_entry.id   AF-A0A0T6AJC8-F1
#
_cell.length_a   1.000
_cell.length_b   1.000
_cell.length_c   1.000
_cell.angle_alpha   90.00
_cell.angle_beta   90.00
_cell.angle_gamma   90.00
#
_symmetry.space_group_name_H-M   'P 1'
#
loop_
_entity.id
_entity.type
_entity.pdbx_description
1 polymer ?
#
loop_
_entity_poly.entity_id
_entity_poly.type
_entity_poly.pdbx_seq_one_letter_code
_entity_poly.pdbx_strand_id
1 'polypeptide(L)'
;MSEPTKEELLARIDELEKQSGAKKSGKLEFKIGEKGGVSVYGLGRFPVTLYFEQWTRLLDAAGDLRAFLEGNKNRLKLKKET
;
A
#
# COMPACT_ATOMS: atom_id res chain seq x y z
N MET A 1 22.15 -18.31 23.13
CA MET A 1 21.49 -17.99 21.86
C MET A 1 22.60 -17.75 20.86
N SER A 2 22.91 -18.73 20.01
CA SER A 2 23.93 -18.53 18.97
C SER A 2 23.41 -17.50 17.97
N GLU A 3 24.22 -16.49 17.69
CA GLU A 3 23.92 -15.53 16.64
C GLU A 3 23.85 -16.28 15.30
N PRO A 4 22.78 -16.09 14.51
CA PRO A 4 22.65 -16.72 13.21
C PRO A 4 23.79 -16.27 12.29
N THR A 5 24.32 -17.21 11.52
CA THR A 5 25.40 -16.90 10.59
C THR A 5 24.93 -15.93 9.51
N LYS A 6 25.86 -15.16 8.93
CA LYS A 6 25.55 -14.15 7.90
C LYS A 6 24.76 -14.74 6.72
N GLU A 7 25.04 -15.99 6.38
CA GLU A 7 24.35 -16.73 5.31
C GLU A 7 22.90 -17.06 5.67
N GLU A 8 22.62 -17.46 6.91
CA GLU A 8 21.26 -17.70 7.40
C GLU A 8 20.44 -16.41 7.48
N LEU A 9 21.07 -15.29 7.84
CA LEU A 9 20.43 -13.98 7.83
C LEU A 9 20.05 -13.54 6.42
N LEU A 10 20.94 -13.76 5.44
CA LEU A 10 20.66 -13.45 4.03
C LEU A 10 19.55 -14.34 3.45
N ALA A 11 19.54 -15.64 3.77
CA ALA A 11 18.47 -16.55 3.36
C ALA A 11 17.10 -16.15 3.94
N ARG A 12 17.08 -15.70 5.20
CA ARG A 12 15.86 -15.17 5.84
C ARG A 12 15.37 -13.89 5.18
N ILE A 13 16.27 -12.99 4.80
CA ILE A 13 15.92 -11.75 4.09
C ILE A 13 15.30 -12.09 2.73
N ASP A 14 15.91 -13.00 1.96
CA ASP A 14 15.39 -13.43 0.65
C ASP A 14 14.02 -14.11 0.78
N GLU A 15 13.81 -14.94 1.82
CA GLU A 15 12.53 -15.57 2.11
C GLU A 15 11.44 -14.54 2.49
N LEU A 16 11.79 -13.56 3.35
CA LEU A 16 10.89 -12.47 3.75
C LEU A 16 10.57 -11.52 2.59
N GLU A 17 11.52 -11.25 1.70
CA GLU A 17 11.31 -10.47 0.47
C GLU A 17 10.40 -11.22 -0.51
N LYS A 18 10.55 -12.55 -0.65
CA LYS A 18 9.65 -13.38 -1.47
C LYS A 18 8.24 -13.47 -0.90
N GLN A 19 8.09 -13.57 0.42
CA GLN A 19 6.79 -13.61 1.07
C GLN A 19 6.08 -12.24 1.05
N SER A 20 6.82 -11.14 1.12
CA SER A 20 6.25 -9.79 1.01
C SER A 20 5.96 -9.38 -0.44
N GLY A 21 6.70 -9.91 -1.42
CA GLY A 21 6.48 -9.70 -2.85
C GLY A 21 5.26 -10.44 -3.44
N ALA A 22 4.74 -11.46 -2.76
CA ALA A 22 3.64 -12.31 -3.24
C ALA A 22 2.23 -11.86 -2.81
N LYS A 23 2.06 -10.62 -2.29
CA LYS A 23 0.73 -10.08 -2.03
C LYS A 23 0.04 -9.73 -3.35
N LYS A 24 -0.73 -10.72 -3.83
CA LYS A 24 -1.67 -10.70 -4.97
C LYS A 24 -2.10 -9.28 -5.33
N SER A 25 -1.48 -8.76 -6.38
CA SER A 25 -1.88 -7.57 -7.12
C SER A 25 -3.38 -7.62 -7.40
N GLY A 26 -4.14 -6.68 -6.84
CA GLY A 26 -5.52 -6.41 -7.24
C GLY A 26 -6.52 -6.23 -6.11
N LYS A 27 -6.36 -6.88 -4.95
CA LYS A 27 -7.33 -6.73 -3.85
C LYS A 27 -6.83 -5.74 -2.80
N LEU A 28 -7.62 -4.68 -2.55
CA LEU A 28 -7.35 -3.74 -1.47
C LEU A 28 -7.57 -4.43 -0.11
N GLU A 29 -6.59 -4.31 0.79
CA GLU A 29 -6.71 -4.76 2.17
C GLU A 29 -6.73 -3.55 3.12
N PHE A 30 -7.54 -3.62 4.16
CA PHE A 30 -7.68 -2.56 5.17
C PHE A 30 -7.20 -3.06 6.53
N LYS A 31 -6.37 -2.29 7.24
CA LYS A 31 -5.94 -2.60 8.61
C LYS A 31 -5.99 -1.36 9.49
N ILE A 32 -6.44 -1.54 10.73
CA ILE A 32 -6.37 -0.50 11.77
C ILE A 32 -5.04 -0.65 12.50
N GLY A 33 -4.27 0.44 12.60
CA GLY A 33 -3.02 0.49 13.35
C GLY A 33 -3.26 0.81 14.83
N GLU A 34 -2.28 0.48 15.67
CA GLU A 34 -2.34 0.70 17.13
C GLU A 34 -2.55 2.17 17.52
N LYS A 35 -2.14 3.10 16.65
CA LYS A 35 -2.33 4.55 16.84
C LYS A 35 -3.70 5.07 16.36
N GLY A 36 -4.60 4.19 15.90
CA GLY A 36 -5.95 4.55 15.44
C GLY A 36 -6.06 5.00 13.97
N GLY A 37 -4.99 4.88 13.18
CA GLY A 37 -5.02 5.13 11.73
C GLY A 37 -5.48 3.90 10.94
N VAL A 38 -6.16 4.11 9.81
CA VAL A 38 -6.55 3.04 8.88
C VAL A 38 -5.62 3.05 7.67
N SER A 39 -4.98 1.91 7.43
CA SER A 39 -4.05 1.66 6.33
C SER A 39 -4.70 0.86 5.21
N VAL A 40 -4.58 1.35 3.98
CA VAL A 40 -4.99 0.65 2.74
C VAL A 40 -3.76 0.09 2.04
N TYR A 41 -3.75 -1.22 1.81
CA TYR A 41 -2.73 -1.95 1.06
C TYR A 41 -3.25 -2.29 -0.34
N GLY A 42 -2.34 -2.62 -1.27
CA GLY A 42 -2.69 -3.07 -2.62
C GLY A 42 -2.66 -1.99 -3.69
N LEU A 43 -2.39 -0.73 -3.34
CA LEU A 43 -2.20 0.38 -4.29
C LEU A 43 -0.75 0.52 -4.78
N GLY A 44 0.23 0.01 -4.03
CA GLY A 44 1.65 0.16 -4.32
C GLY A 44 2.54 -0.50 -3.28
N ARG A 45 3.83 -0.12 -3.26
CA ARG A 45 4.83 -0.69 -2.33
C ARG A 45 4.54 -0.36 -0.87
N PHE A 46 3.97 0.81 -0.60
CA PHE A 46 3.65 1.27 0.75
C PHE A 46 2.14 1.44 0.92
N PRO A 47 1.60 1.11 2.10
CA PRO A 47 0.21 1.40 2.39
C PRO A 47 -0.03 2.90 2.53
N VAL A 48 -1.26 3.32 2.26
CA VAL A 48 -1.73 4.68 2.56
C VAL A 48 -2.46 4.63 3.89
N THR A 49 -1.94 5.34 4.89
CA THR A 49 -2.55 5.44 6.22
C THR A 49 -3.13 6.82 6.42
N LEU A 50 -4.42 6.90 6.76
CA LEU A 50 -5.09 8.13 7.17
C LEU A 50 -5.90 7.86 8.45
N TYR A 51 -6.13 8.91 9.23
CA TYR A 51 -7.06 8.86 10.37
C TYR A 51 -8.51 8.91 9.92
N PHE A 52 -9.43 8.54 10.81
CA PHE A 52 -10.86 8.46 10.51
C PHE A 52 -11.41 9.73 9.84
N GLU A 53 -11.19 10.90 10.42
CA GLU A 53 -11.69 12.18 9.88
C GLU A 53 -11.13 12.49 8.48
N GLN A 54 -9.86 12.13 8.23
CA GLN A 54 -9.22 12.31 6.94
C GLN A 54 -9.83 11.39 5.88
N TRP A 55 -10.12 10.13 6.23
CA TRP A 55 -10.82 9.20 5.35
C TRP A 55 -12.21 9.71 5.01
N THR A 56 -12.99 10.09 6.02
CA THR A 56 -14.35 10.59 5.82
C THR A 56 -14.34 11.80 4.88
N ARG A 57 -13.50 12.81 5.15
CA ARG A 57 -13.39 13.99 4.31
C ARG A 57 -12.95 13.66 2.87
N LEU A 58 -12.03 12.72 2.70
CA LEU A 58 -11.58 12.29 1.37
C LEU A 58 -12.68 11.53 0.61
N LEU A 59 -13.43 10.69 1.30
CA LEU A 59 -14.53 9.91 0.73
C LEU A 59 -15.72 10.80 0.36
N ASP A 60 -16.01 11.82 1.16
CA ASP A 60 -17.02 12.83 0.84
C ASP A 60 -16.64 13.62 -0.43
N ALA A 61 -15.35 13.89 -0.63
CA ALA A 61 -14.81 14.53 -1.82
C ALA A 61 -14.54 13.57 -3.01
N ALA A 62 -14.95 12.30 -2.92
CA ALA A 62 -14.61 11.29 -3.93
C ALA A 62 -15.16 11.60 -5.32
N GLY A 63 -16.32 12.26 -5.41
CA GLY A 63 -16.90 12.71 -6.68
C GLY A 63 -16.02 13.73 -7.38
N ASP A 64 -15.65 14.80 -6.67
CA ASP A 64 -14.77 15.86 -7.18
C ASP A 64 -13.39 15.32 -7.55
N LEU A 65 -12.84 14.42 -6.72
CA LEU A 65 -11.57 13.77 -7.00
C LEU A 65 -11.63 12.97 -8.32
N ARG A 66 -12.71 12.21 -8.56
CA ARG A 66 -12.88 11.48 -9.82
C ARG A 66 -12.97 12.42 -11.01
N ALA A 67 -13.77 13.49 -10.91
CA ALA A 67 -13.88 14.49 -11.97
C ALA A 67 -12.53 15.16 -12.28
N PHE A 68 -11.75 15.48 -11.25
CA PHE A 68 -10.41 16.04 -11.40
C PHE A 68 -9.45 15.08 -12.10
N LEU A 69 -9.45 13.79 -11.72
CA LEU A 69 -8.63 12.76 -12.36
C LEU A 69 -9.00 12.59 -13.85
N GLU A 70 -10.29 12.52 -14.15
CA GLU A 70 -10.81 12.40 -15.51
C GLU A 70 -10.39 13.59 -16.38
N GLY A 71 -10.59 14.82 -15.89
CA GLY A 71 -10.20 16.04 -16.60
C GLY A 71 -8.70 16.19 -16.83
N ASN A 72 -7.88 15.52 -16.01
CA ASN A 72 -6.42 15.56 -16.12
C ASN A 72 -5.79 14.29 -16.68
N LYS A 73 -6.57 13.34 -17.23
CA LYS A 73 -6.08 12.06 -17.76
C LYS A 73 -4.81 12.15 -18.59
N ASN A 74 -4.72 13.14 -19.49
CA ASN A 74 -3.56 13.34 -20.38
C ASN A 74 -2.25 13.68 -19.64
N ARG A 75 -2.33 14.12 -18.38
CA ARG A 75 -1.18 14.49 -17.53
C ARG A 75 -0.82 13.39 -16.54
N LEU A 76 -1.67 12.37 -16.39
CA LEU A 76 -1.51 11.31 -15.40
C LEU A 76 -0.85 10.09 -16.03
N LYS A 77 0.12 9.51 -15.32
CA LYS A 77 0.74 8.25 -15.74
C LYS A 77 -0.14 7.09 -15.29
N LEU A 78 -0.68 6.34 -16.25
CA LEU A 78 -1.27 5.03 -15.97
C LEU A 78 -0.13 4.04 -15.73
N LYS A 79 -0.10 3.44 -14.53
CA LYS A 79 0.81 2.33 -14.27
C LYS A 79 0.34 1.15 -15.11
N LYS A 80 1.09 0.82 -16.16
CA LYS A 80 0.92 -0.47 -16.83
C LYS A 80 1.35 -1.55 -15.84
N GLU A 81 0.51 -2.55 -15.62
CA GLU A 81 0.91 -3.74 -14.89
C GLU A 81 2.06 -4.38 -15.69
N THR A 82 3.26 -4.40 -15.10
CA THR A 82 4.41 -5.18 -15.56
C THR A 82 4.57 -6.37 -14.63
#